data_AF-A0AB33KFR2-F1
#
_entry.id   AF-A0AB33KFR2-F1
#
_cell.length_a   1.000
_cell.length_b   1.000
_cell.length_c   1.000
_cell.angle_alpha   90.00
_cell.angle_beta   90.00
_cell.angle_gamma   90.00
#
_symmetry.space_group_name_H-M   'P 1'
#
loop_
_entity.id
_entity.type
_entity.pdbx_description
1 polymer ?
#
loop_
_entity_poly.entity_id
_entity_poly.type
_entity_poly.pdbx_seq_one_letter_code
_entity_poly.pdbx_strand_id
1 'polypeptide(L)'
;MLHPRSPFRISLSHASGRCLLAVAQVPVGVDIEAERPLKLNELARVALTATEHRQLLGLPAGAARERAFLRCWTRKEAALKALGTGIATDLSRIETHPDRRGPVRVTAGPPGTARDWSVHDVTVPGPWVATAAVPYGVSARVTVSQHPGVH
;
A
#
# COMPACT_ATOMS: atom_id res chain seq x y z
N MET A 1 3.83 6.56 31.99
CA MET A 1 2.79 7.15 31.11
C MET A 1 1.86 6.04 30.67
N LEU A 2 0.69 5.93 31.30
CA LEU A 2 -0.33 4.93 30.95
C LEU A 2 -0.87 5.29 29.56
N HIS A 3 -0.60 4.46 28.54
CA HIS A 3 -1.33 4.57 27.28
C HIS A 3 -2.78 4.16 27.56
N PRO A 4 -3.78 5.05 27.46
CA PRO A 4 -5.15 4.59 27.44
C PRO A 4 -5.26 3.59 26.29
N ARG A 5 -5.78 2.38 26.57
CA ARG A 5 -6.03 1.35 25.55
C ARG A 5 -7.10 1.88 24.61
N SER A 6 -6.69 2.68 23.64
CA SER A 6 -7.54 3.13 22.57
C SER A 6 -7.92 1.92 21.72
N PRO A 7 -9.21 1.71 21.40
CA PRO A 7 -9.62 0.69 20.44
C PRO A 7 -9.16 1.05 19.01
N PHE A 8 -8.69 2.29 18.79
CA PHE A 8 -8.29 2.77 17.49
C PHE A 8 -6.86 2.37 17.13
N ARG A 9 -6.72 1.90 15.89
CA ARG A 9 -5.47 1.72 15.17
C ARG A 9 -5.28 2.87 14.22
N ILE A 10 -4.04 3.32 14.12
CA ILE A 10 -3.64 4.48 13.33
C ILE A 10 -2.55 4.04 12.36
N SER A 11 -2.62 4.52 11.12
CA SER A 11 -1.54 4.40 10.15
C SER A 11 -1.31 5.73 9.47
N LEU A 12 -0.04 6.07 9.24
CA LEU A 12 0.42 7.30 8.63
C LEU A 12 1.31 6.98 7.44
N SER A 13 1.18 7.72 6.34
CA SER A 13 2.15 7.71 5.25
C SER A 13 2.27 9.11 4.64
N HIS A 14 3.44 9.46 4.15
CA HIS A 14 3.70 10.75 3.56
C HIS A 14 4.50 10.62 2.27
N ALA A 15 4.15 11.42 1.29
CA ALA A 15 4.92 11.69 0.09
C ALA A 15 5.20 13.20 0.05
N SER A 16 6.14 13.65 -0.80
CA SER A 16 6.42 15.07 -0.94
C SER A 16 5.13 15.87 -1.15
N GLY A 17 4.86 16.82 -0.24
CA GLY A 17 3.67 17.68 -0.26
C GLY A 17 2.35 17.05 0.22
N ARG A 18 2.30 15.76 0.61
CA ARG A 18 1.06 15.11 1.04
C ARG A 18 1.25 14.09 2.16
N CYS A 19 0.33 14.10 3.12
CA CYS A 19 0.26 13.10 4.19
C CYS A 19 -1.12 12.45 4.23
N LEU A 20 -1.17 11.13 4.46
CA LEU A 20 -2.36 10.35 4.72
C LEU A 20 -2.35 9.84 6.16
N LEU A 21 -3.48 10.01 6.84
CA LEU A 21 -3.75 9.44 8.15
C LEU A 21 -5.00 8.56 8.06
N ALA A 22 -4.85 7.28 8.38
CA ALA A 22 -5.95 6.35 8.55
C ALA A 22 -6.21 6.03 10.02
N VAL A 23 -7.48 5.98 10.40
CA VAL A 23 -7.95 5.59 11.73
C VAL A 23 -9.09 4.59 11.61
N ALA A 24 -9.00 3.47 12.33
CA ALA A 24 -10.02 2.42 12.36
C ALA A 24 -10.02 1.66 13.71
N GLN A 25 -11.06 0.88 14.01
CA GLN A 25 -11.07 -0.02 15.18
C GLN A 25 -10.47 -1.41 14.89
N VAL A 26 -10.02 -1.62 13.65
CA VAL A 26 -9.35 -2.83 13.17
C VAL A 26 -7.94 -2.45 12.74
N PRO A 27 -7.00 -3.41 12.60
CA PRO A 27 -5.72 -3.14 11.97
C PRO A 27 -5.92 -2.40 10.64
N VAL A 28 -5.17 -1.32 10.44
CA VAL A 28 -5.31 -0.47 9.25
C VAL A 28 -3.94 0.00 8.82
N GLY A 29 -3.72 0.05 7.51
CA GLY A 29 -2.50 0.57 6.91
C GLY A 29 -2.85 1.51 5.77
N VAL A 30 -2.10 2.60 5.63
CA VAL A 30 -2.13 3.45 4.44
C VAL A 30 -0.75 3.67 3.88
N ASP A 31 -0.69 3.82 2.57
CA ASP A 31 0.50 4.26 1.88
C ASP A 31 0.20 5.26 0.76
N ILE A 32 1.14 6.17 0.52
CA ILE A 32 1.05 7.18 -0.53
C ILE A 32 2.43 7.42 -1.14
N GLU A 33 2.47 7.48 -2.46
CA GLU A 33 3.67 7.79 -3.23
C GLU A 33 3.36 8.86 -4.28
N ALA A 34 4.31 9.76 -4.52
CA ALA A 34 4.25 10.71 -5.62
C ALA A 34 4.68 10.03 -6.92
N GLU A 35 3.94 10.26 -8.00
CA GLU A 35 4.35 9.89 -9.35
C GLU A 35 5.63 10.62 -9.73
N ARG A 36 6.62 9.86 -10.16
CA ARG A 36 7.95 10.33 -10.50
C ARG A 36 8.64 9.31 -11.42
N PRO A 37 9.68 9.73 -12.15
CA PRO A 37 10.56 8.80 -12.83
C PRO A 37 11.17 7.79 -11.85
N LEU A 38 11.17 6.51 -12.21
CA LEU A 38 11.68 5.43 -11.35
C LEU A 38 12.76 4.61 -12.06
N LYS A 39 13.74 4.13 -11.28
CA LYS A 39 14.66 3.07 -11.71
C LYS A 39 13.94 1.71 -11.69
N LEU A 40 12.94 1.56 -12.56
CA LEU A 40 11.99 0.45 -12.52
C LEU A 40 12.66 -0.93 -12.55
N ASN A 41 13.73 -1.12 -13.32
CA ASN A 41 14.38 -2.42 -13.40
C ASN A 41 14.98 -2.89 -12.06
N GLU A 42 15.57 -1.98 -11.29
CA GLU A 42 16.13 -2.29 -9.97
C GLU A 42 15.02 -2.54 -8.96
N LEU A 43 14.04 -1.62 -8.91
CA LEU A 43 12.95 -1.68 -7.96
C LEU A 43 12.02 -2.87 -8.22
N ALA A 44 11.74 -3.19 -9.49
CA ALA A 44 10.87 -4.29 -9.87
C ALA A 44 11.43 -5.65 -9.43
N ARG A 45 12.76 -5.82 -9.48
CA ARG A 45 13.42 -7.06 -9.04
C ARG A 45 13.28 -7.32 -7.55
N VAL A 46 13.27 -6.26 -6.74
CA VAL A 46 13.17 -6.36 -5.27
C VAL A 46 11.71 -6.42 -4.83
N ALA A 47 10.85 -5.67 -5.51
CA ALA A 47 9.50 -5.44 -5.03
C ALA A 47 8.45 -6.33 -5.67
N LEU A 48 8.61 -6.85 -6.90
CA LEU A 48 7.50 -7.48 -7.63
C LEU A 48 7.56 -9.00 -7.66
N THR A 49 6.38 -9.62 -7.73
CA THR A 49 6.27 -11.03 -8.12
C THR A 49 6.62 -11.19 -9.61
N ALA A 50 6.92 -12.44 -10.02
CA ALA A 50 7.12 -12.75 -11.44
C ALA A 50 5.88 -12.42 -12.30
N THR A 51 4.67 -12.53 -11.72
CA THR A 51 3.42 -12.20 -12.41
C THR A 51 3.26 -10.71 -12.59
N GLU A 52 3.42 -9.92 -11.52
CA GLU A 52 3.38 -8.46 -11.57
C GLU A 52 4.44 -7.91 -12.53
N HIS A 53 5.65 -8.47 -12.50
CA HIS A 53 6.72 -8.08 -13.41
C HIS A 53 6.31 -8.25 -14.88
N ARG A 54 5.70 -9.40 -15.24
CA ARG A 54 5.18 -9.62 -16.61
C ARG A 54 4.06 -8.64 -16.97
N GLN A 55 3.14 -8.37 -16.03
CA GLN A 55 2.06 -7.41 -16.26
C GLN A 55 2.60 -6.00 -16.52
N LEU A 56 3.59 -5.54 -15.75
CA LEU A 56 4.21 -4.23 -15.95
C LEU A 56 4.94 -4.14 -17.29
N LEU A 57 5.65 -5.20 -17.71
CA LEU A 57 6.31 -5.22 -19.02
C LEU A 57 5.33 -5.15 -20.19
N GLY A 58 4.09 -5.62 -20.00
CA GLY A 58 3.01 -5.49 -20.98
C GLY A 58 2.47 -4.06 -21.14
N LEU A 59 2.78 -3.13 -20.23
CA LEU A 59 2.37 -1.73 -20.32
C LEU A 59 3.36 -0.91 -21.16
N PRO A 60 2.92 0.19 -21.80
CA PRO A 60 3.82 1.15 -22.44
C PRO A 60 4.87 1.66 -21.44
N ALA A 61 6.12 1.84 -21.91
CA ALA A 61 7.19 2.41 -21.11
C ALA A 61 6.85 3.85 -20.67
N GLY A 62 7.41 4.27 -19.54
CA GLY A 62 7.18 5.60 -18.95
C GLY A 62 6.07 5.61 -17.90
N ALA A 63 5.33 6.71 -17.83
CA ALA A 63 4.44 7.03 -16.71
C ALA A 63 3.39 5.96 -16.40
N ALA A 64 2.83 5.29 -17.42
CA ALA A 64 1.84 4.22 -17.20
C ALA A 64 2.44 3.04 -16.42
N ARG A 65 3.64 2.61 -16.78
CA ARG A 65 4.37 1.52 -16.10
C ARG A 65 4.85 1.95 -14.71
N GLU A 66 5.31 3.19 -14.56
CA GLU A 66 5.71 3.75 -13.26
C GLU A 66 4.53 3.83 -12.29
N ARG A 67 3.37 4.29 -12.77
CA ARG A 67 2.14 4.32 -11.97
C ARG A 67 1.70 2.91 -11.55
N ALA A 68 1.78 1.93 -12.45
CA ALA A 68 1.46 0.54 -12.11
C ALA A 68 2.44 -0.03 -11.06
N PHE A 69 3.72 0.28 -11.15
CA PHE A 69 4.69 -0.07 -10.12
C PHE A 69 4.36 0.55 -8.76
N LEU A 70 4.09 1.87 -8.72
CA LEU A 70 3.72 2.56 -7.48
C LEU A 70 2.43 2.00 -6.88
N ARG A 71 1.52 1.50 -7.71
CA ARG A 71 0.33 0.78 -7.24
C ARG A 71 0.69 -0.54 -6.57
N CYS A 72 1.57 -1.35 -7.15
CA CYS A 72 2.07 -2.55 -6.46
C CYS A 72 2.70 -2.17 -5.12
N TRP A 73 3.60 -1.18 -5.14
CA TRP A 73 4.33 -0.72 -3.97
C TRP A 73 3.39 -0.30 -2.83
N THR A 74 2.52 0.67 -3.10
CA THR A 74 1.60 1.21 -2.07
C THR A 74 0.65 0.14 -1.54
N ARG A 75 0.26 -0.84 -2.35
CA ARG A 75 -0.55 -1.99 -1.88
C ARG A 75 0.19 -2.89 -0.91
N LYS A 76 1.46 -3.20 -1.18
CA LYS A 76 2.29 -4.02 -0.28
C LYS A 76 2.56 -3.28 1.01
N GLU A 77 3.00 -2.02 0.91
CA GLU A 77 3.31 -1.18 2.07
C GLU A 77 2.07 -0.95 2.95
N ALA A 78 0.89 -0.67 2.36
CA ALA A 78 -0.33 -0.55 3.13
C ALA A 78 -0.67 -1.85 3.88
N ALA A 79 -0.57 -3.01 3.24
CA ALA A 79 -0.83 -4.30 3.88
C ALA A 79 0.18 -4.60 5.02
N LEU A 80 1.45 -4.30 4.83
CA LEU A 80 2.50 -4.49 5.85
C LEU A 80 2.34 -3.52 7.03
N LYS A 81 2.02 -2.25 6.77
CA LYS A 81 1.67 -1.27 7.81
C LYS A 81 0.47 -1.71 8.62
N ALA A 82 -0.55 -2.29 7.97
CA ALA A 82 -1.72 -2.82 8.66
C ALA A 82 -1.38 -4.03 9.53
N LEU A 83 -0.44 -4.88 9.10
CA LEU A 83 0.07 -6.01 9.89
C LEU A 83 0.87 -5.57 11.12
N GLY A 84 1.46 -4.36 11.09
CA GLY A 84 2.33 -3.86 12.16
C GLY A 84 3.74 -4.46 12.13
N THR A 85 4.05 -5.24 11.10
CA THR A 85 5.40 -5.73 10.81
C THR A 85 6.01 -4.82 9.76
N GLY A 86 7.17 -4.21 10.05
CA GLY A 86 7.91 -3.44 9.04
C GLY A 86 8.46 -4.32 7.89
N ILE A 87 9.57 -3.89 7.29
CA ILE A 87 10.21 -4.46 6.07
C ILE A 87 10.73 -5.91 6.25
N ALA A 88 10.41 -6.61 7.32
CA ALA A 88 10.82 -8.00 7.54
C ALA A 88 10.15 -9.02 6.59
N THR A 89 9.29 -8.56 5.67
CA THR A 89 8.61 -9.39 4.67
C THR A 89 9.19 -9.13 3.29
N ASP A 90 9.52 -10.21 2.56
CA ASP A 90 9.96 -10.16 1.18
C ASP A 90 8.81 -9.71 0.25
N LEU A 91 8.89 -8.46 -0.24
CA LEU A 91 7.89 -7.84 -1.11
C LEU A 91 7.67 -8.62 -2.41
N SER A 92 8.72 -9.28 -2.94
CA SER A 92 8.66 -10.05 -4.19
C SER A 92 7.76 -11.29 -4.09
N ARG A 93 7.29 -11.63 -2.88
CA ARG A 93 6.37 -12.75 -2.62
C ARG A 93 4.91 -12.33 -2.40
N ILE A 94 4.65 -11.02 -2.32
CA ILE A 94 3.31 -10.49 -2.09
C ILE A 94 2.69 -10.15 -3.44
N GLU A 95 1.61 -10.84 -3.84
CA GLU A 95 0.88 -10.54 -5.08
C GLU A 95 -0.20 -9.47 -4.82
N THR A 96 -0.26 -8.45 -5.66
CA THR A 96 -1.16 -7.30 -5.49
C THR A 96 -2.13 -7.06 -6.64
N HIS A 97 -2.07 -7.83 -7.72
CA HIS A 97 -2.99 -7.70 -8.86
C HIS A 97 -3.12 -6.25 -9.38
N PRO A 98 -2.01 -5.60 -9.80
CA PRO A 98 -1.99 -4.19 -10.21
C PRO A 98 -2.85 -3.88 -11.43
N ASP A 99 -3.32 -4.89 -12.16
CA ASP A 99 -4.26 -4.80 -13.28
C ASP A 99 -5.71 -4.53 -12.83
N ARG A 100 -6.06 -4.84 -11.58
CA ARG A 100 -7.46 -4.78 -11.10
C ARG A 100 -7.75 -3.50 -10.33
N ARG A 101 -8.86 -2.82 -10.65
CA ARG A 101 -9.46 -1.80 -9.77
C ARG A 101 -10.11 -2.49 -8.57
N GLY A 102 -9.66 -2.13 -7.38
CA GLY A 102 -9.97 -2.83 -6.13
C GLY A 102 -11.28 -2.38 -5.46
N PRO A 103 -11.68 -3.04 -4.34
CA PRO A 103 -10.76 -3.77 -3.46
C PRO A 103 -10.21 -5.08 -4.04
N VAL A 104 -8.93 -5.34 -3.77
CA VAL A 104 -8.26 -6.61 -4.08
C VAL A 104 -7.85 -7.32 -2.81
N ARG A 105 -7.84 -8.65 -2.81
CA ARG A 105 -7.28 -9.45 -1.72
C ARG A 105 -5.77 -9.54 -1.90
N VAL A 106 -5.03 -9.22 -0.84
CA VAL A 106 -3.56 -9.34 -0.78
C VAL A 106 -3.20 -10.16 0.45
N THR A 107 -2.42 -11.22 0.25
CA THR A 107 -1.89 -12.02 1.36
C THR A 107 -0.49 -11.52 1.68
N ALA A 108 -0.27 -11.00 2.89
CA ALA A 108 1.00 -10.39 3.28
C ALA A 108 1.38 -10.74 4.72
N GLY A 109 2.69 -10.87 4.95
CA GLY A 109 3.32 -11.10 6.24
C GLY A 109 4.44 -12.16 6.18
N PRO A 110 5.20 -12.32 7.27
CA PRO A 110 6.23 -13.35 7.35
C PRO A 110 5.66 -14.77 7.14
N PRO A 111 6.47 -15.72 6.66
CA PRO A 111 6.06 -17.12 6.55
C PRO A 111 5.42 -17.64 7.85
N GLY A 112 4.27 -18.32 7.74
CA GLY A 112 3.53 -18.85 8.89
C GLY A 112 2.66 -17.84 9.65
N THR A 113 2.77 -16.54 9.37
CA THR A 113 1.96 -15.48 10.01
C THR A 113 1.25 -14.56 9.01
N ALA A 114 1.36 -14.87 7.72
CA ALA A 114 0.71 -14.12 6.65
C ALA A 114 -0.81 -14.05 6.84
N ARG A 115 -1.37 -12.88 6.56
CA ARG A 115 -2.81 -12.60 6.67
C ARG A 115 -3.34 -12.04 5.38
N ASP A 116 -4.64 -12.19 5.19
CA ASP A 116 -5.35 -11.60 4.07
C ASP A 116 -5.84 -10.18 4.39
N TRP A 117 -5.60 -9.31 3.43
CA TRP A 117 -5.96 -7.90 3.48
C TRP A 117 -6.90 -7.57 2.33
N SER A 118 -7.95 -6.80 2.61
CA SER A 118 -8.70 -6.07 1.59
C SER A 118 -7.99 -4.74 1.34
N VAL A 119 -7.54 -4.54 0.10
CA VAL A 119 -6.69 -3.42 -0.29
C VAL A 119 -7.42 -2.54 -1.28
N HIS A 120 -7.59 -1.26 -0.93
CA HIS A 120 -8.40 -0.28 -1.62
C HIS A 120 -7.54 0.86 -2.16
N ASP A 121 -7.73 1.23 -3.43
CA ASP A 121 -7.09 2.44 -3.96
C ASP A 121 -7.75 3.66 -3.29
N VAL A 122 -6.95 4.61 -2.78
CA VAL A 122 -7.42 5.87 -2.19
C VAL A 122 -7.25 6.97 -3.22
N THR A 123 -8.34 7.67 -3.55
CA THR A 123 -8.27 8.81 -4.48
C THR A 123 -7.67 10.03 -3.78
N VAL A 124 -6.50 10.44 -4.25
CA VAL A 124 -5.83 11.68 -3.83
C VAL A 124 -5.71 12.57 -5.08
N PRO A 125 -6.30 13.78 -5.09
CA PRO A 125 -6.21 14.67 -6.25
C PRO A 125 -4.75 15.04 -6.52
N GLY A 126 -4.28 14.89 -7.77
CA GLY A 126 -2.93 15.21 -8.21
C GLY A 126 -2.06 13.97 -8.52
N PRO A 127 -0.72 14.13 -8.59
CA PRO A 127 0.18 13.08 -9.05
C PRO A 127 0.53 12.09 -7.93
N TRP A 128 -0.48 11.52 -7.29
CA TRP A 128 -0.29 10.58 -6.17
C TRP A 128 -0.96 9.24 -6.46
N VAL A 129 -0.29 8.19 -6.02
CA VAL A 129 -0.85 6.84 -5.91
C VAL A 129 -0.95 6.53 -4.43
N ALA A 130 -2.15 6.15 -3.98
CA ALA A 130 -2.39 5.89 -2.58
C ALA A 130 -3.27 4.66 -2.39
N THR A 131 -3.06 3.98 -1.26
CA THR A 131 -3.73 2.73 -0.94
C THR A 131 -4.04 2.67 0.55
N ALA A 132 -5.17 2.05 0.89
CA ALA A 132 -5.52 1.63 2.25
C ALA A 132 -5.69 0.11 2.32
N ALA A 133 -5.31 -0.50 3.44
CA ALA A 133 -5.47 -1.92 3.72
C ALA A 133 -6.17 -2.15 5.06
N VAL A 134 -7.10 -3.11 5.08
CA VAL A 134 -7.81 -3.61 6.27
C VAL A 134 -7.94 -5.12 6.21
N PRO A 135 -8.21 -5.83 7.33
CA PRO A 135 -8.36 -7.28 7.29
C PRO A 135 -9.42 -7.72 6.28
N TYR A 136 -9.11 -8.73 5.47
CA TYR A 136 -10.05 -9.28 4.51
C TYR A 136 -11.28 -9.87 5.22
N GLY A 137 -12.47 -9.67 4.64
CA GLY A 137 -13.73 -10.17 5.20
C GLY A 137 -14.25 -9.41 6.43
N VAL A 138 -13.57 -8.34 6.85
CA VAL A 138 -14.00 -7.51 7.98
C VAL A 138 -14.65 -6.23 7.49
N SER A 139 -15.87 -5.96 7.95
CA SER A 139 -16.53 -4.66 7.73
C SER A 139 -16.20 -3.73 8.88
N ALA A 140 -15.50 -2.63 8.58
CA ALA A 140 -15.12 -1.63 9.57
C ALA A 140 -15.17 -0.23 8.95
N ARG A 141 -15.52 0.76 9.77
CA ARG A 141 -15.40 2.17 9.38
C ARG A 141 -13.92 2.55 9.43
N VAL A 142 -13.41 2.96 8.28
CA VAL A 142 -12.06 3.53 8.14
C VAL A 142 -12.20 4.99 7.77
N THR A 143 -11.57 5.87 8.53
CA THR A 143 -11.44 7.28 8.16
C THR A 143 -10.05 7.49 7.60
N VAL A 144 -9.95 7.86 6.33
CA VAL A 144 -8.68 8.29 5.70
C VAL A 144 -8.76 9.79 5.46
N SER A 145 -7.86 10.53 6.08
CA SER A 145 -7.76 12.00 5.94
C SER A 145 -6.48 12.37 5.21
N GLN A 146 -6.54 13.43 4.41
CA GLN A 146 -5.45 13.93 3.58
C GLN A 146 -5.03 15.30 4.11
N HIS A 147 -3.73 15.49 4.30
CA HIS A 147 -3.18 16.73 4.83
C HIS A 147 -2.04 17.23 3.93
N PRO A 148 -1.79 18.55 3.86
CA PRO A 148 -0.56 19.07 3.30
C PRO A 148 0.65 18.47 4.02
N GLY A 149 1.67 18.06 3.27
CA GLY A 149 2.96 17.65 3.85
C GLY A 149 3.81 18.87 4.19
N VAL A 150 4.59 18.79 5.29
CA VAL A 150 5.66 19.74 5.59
C VAL A 150 6.91 19.33 4.81
N HIS A 151 7.59 20.29 4.19
CA HIS A 151 8.83 20.09 3.43
C HIS A 151 10.02 19.77 4.32
#